data_AF-A0A8T2G819-F1
#
_entry.id   AF-A0A8T2G819-F1
#
_cell.length_a   1.000
_cell.length_b   1.000
_cell.length_c   1.000
_cell.angle_alpha   90.00
_cell.angle_beta   90.00
_cell.angle_gamma   90.00
#
_symmetry.space_group_name_H-M   'P 1'
#
loop_
_entity.id
_entity.type
_entity.pdbx_description
1 polymer ?
#
loop_
_entity_poly.entity_id
_entity_poly.type
_entity_poly.pdbx_seq_one_letter_code
_entity_poly.pdbx_strand_id
1 'polypeptide(L)'
;MMEIDLQKTFTWKIENFSGRKFPITSTVFSSGGCEWYVLIRPKGDGFEDYLSLYLCVGNPKSLQPGWKRRASLHFIVLNQSGKEVHRTSERYGLFGPEIPGWGFRTALPLTKLQDRELLENNTLFIEVYIKVTEVVHEGDETRKDMLDFKGFNVLSSQIASVSPIFAKYPKFADDIKPTSKAVKTVYLKILLGLIKTVNKPPEIFSETELIKAYSSLIDLMEVGFRVKWLKSKLDEISLARKKKVDADAARVQELEGKVKNQVELDKEKTKSHVEPKMLSFKDYASPLQEEGFLENNKLIIRVEVKVAEEGYLTGKEMFEIKGFEVPSSQVVSVSQLFMKHPDIATGFKLNGKGLKTAYMSLLLSLIETLRRPPLSFSDIELSKANSTLRELTEAGFKLDWLKKKLEEVSLKRKNAVDDGSRVKQVEERIKILKVTLSDLKDELQFEKTRSAAANQPLSFDDIV
;
A
#
# COMPACT_ATOMS: atom_id res chain seq x y z
N MET A 1 5.37 26.97 -20.16
CA MET A 1 6.18 26.40 -19.07
C MET A 1 6.29 27.51 -18.04
N MET A 2 5.51 27.49 -16.96
CA MET A 2 5.64 28.50 -15.90
C MET A 2 6.91 28.19 -15.12
N GLU A 3 7.94 29.02 -15.26
CA GLU A 3 9.04 29.09 -14.29
C GLU A 3 8.42 29.51 -12.96
N ILE A 4 8.48 28.64 -11.96
CA ILE A 4 7.98 28.95 -10.62
C ILE A 4 9.19 29.28 -9.76
N ASP A 5 9.38 30.57 -9.52
CA ASP A 5 10.56 31.11 -8.84
C ASP A 5 10.60 30.69 -7.35
N LEU A 6 11.79 30.33 -6.86
CA LEU A 6 12.01 30.04 -5.44
C LEU A 6 12.05 31.35 -4.65
N GLN A 7 11.34 31.44 -3.54
CA GLN A 7 11.29 32.69 -2.75
C GLN A 7 12.30 32.66 -1.60
N LYS A 8 12.98 33.80 -1.42
CA LYS A 8 13.84 34.07 -0.27
C LYS A 8 12.99 34.01 0.99
N THR A 9 13.40 33.16 1.92
CA THR A 9 12.62 32.90 3.14
C THR A 9 13.37 33.32 4.41
N PHE A 10 14.70 33.21 4.42
CA PHE A 10 15.50 33.48 5.60
C PHE A 10 16.89 33.97 5.23
N THR A 11 17.46 34.85 6.06
CA THR A 11 18.86 35.29 5.96
C THR A 11 19.50 35.12 7.34
N TRP A 12 20.64 34.44 7.39
CA TRP A 12 21.41 34.26 8.61
C TRP A 12 22.76 34.97 8.53
N LYS A 13 22.99 35.94 9.42
CA LYS A 13 24.29 36.57 9.63
C LYS A 13 25.15 35.74 10.58
N ILE A 14 26.37 35.42 10.18
CA ILE A 14 27.33 34.64 10.96
C ILE A 14 28.59 35.46 11.14
N GLU A 15 28.83 35.88 12.38
CA GLU A 15 30.03 36.62 12.75
C GLU A 15 31.14 35.67 13.25
N ASN A 16 32.37 36.12 13.07
CA ASN A 16 33.58 35.39 13.45
C ASN A 16 33.69 34.00 12.82
N PHE A 17 33.29 33.87 11.55
CA PHE A 17 33.13 32.57 10.88
C PHE A 17 34.43 31.74 10.85
N SER A 18 35.57 32.37 10.55
CA SER A 18 36.87 31.70 10.43
C SER A 18 37.32 30.97 11.71
N GLY A 19 36.81 31.39 12.88
CA GLY A 19 37.12 30.76 14.17
C GLY A 19 36.25 29.55 14.49
N ARG A 20 35.19 29.28 13.71
CA ARG A 20 34.23 28.20 13.99
C ARG A 20 34.78 26.87 13.48
N LYS A 21 34.98 25.91 14.39
CA LYS A 21 35.41 24.54 14.07
C LYS A 21 34.30 23.51 14.20
N PHE A 22 33.31 23.79 15.05
CA PHE A 22 32.21 22.90 15.35
C PHE A 22 30.94 23.26 14.57
N PRO A 23 29.98 22.32 14.42
CA PRO A 23 28.70 22.62 13.81
C PRO A 23 27.95 23.76 14.52
N ILE A 24 27.34 24.66 13.74
CA ILE A 24 26.56 25.79 14.24
C ILE A 24 25.15 25.77 13.63
N THR A 25 24.16 26.23 14.39
CA THR A 25 22.76 26.29 13.95
C THR A 25 22.20 27.70 14.00
N SER A 26 21.32 28.04 13.07
CA SER A 26 20.57 29.30 13.10
C SER A 26 19.45 29.28 14.14
N THR A 27 18.80 30.43 14.32
CA THR A 27 17.45 30.47 14.90
C THR A 27 16.45 29.75 14.01
N VAL A 28 15.32 29.34 14.60
CA VAL A 28 14.22 28.70 13.88
C VAL A 28 13.43 29.76 13.11
N PHE A 29 12.98 29.43 11.89
CA PHE A 29 12.13 30.26 11.05
C PHE A 29 11.02 29.44 10.39
N SER A 30 9.89 30.07 10.07
CA SER A 30 8.71 29.37 9.55
C SER A 30 8.53 29.60 8.06
N SER A 31 8.28 28.53 7.30
CA SER A 31 7.92 28.62 5.88
C SER A 31 7.19 27.36 5.41
N GLY A 32 6.17 27.56 4.56
CA GLY A 32 5.37 26.47 4.00
C GLY A 32 4.73 25.56 5.05
N GLY A 33 4.29 26.13 6.18
CA GLY A 33 3.64 25.39 7.27
C GLY A 33 4.58 24.49 8.09
N CYS A 34 5.89 24.75 8.05
CA CYS A 34 6.88 24.03 8.85
C CYS A 34 7.91 25.01 9.45
N GLU A 35 8.46 24.62 10.61
CA GLU A 35 9.55 25.32 11.28
C GLU A 35 10.89 24.72 10.83
N TRP A 36 11.84 25.57 10.46
CA TRP A 36 13.13 25.21 9.86
C TRP A 36 14.29 25.89 10.61
N TYR A 37 15.49 25.30 10.53
CA TYR A 37 16.74 25.98 10.89
C TYR A 37 17.87 25.55 9.94
N VAL A 38 18.89 26.39 9.82
CA VAL A 38 20.10 26.09 9.05
C VAL A 38 21.14 25.46 9.96
N LEU A 39 21.75 24.36 9.54
CA LEU A 39 22.92 23.74 10.17
C LEU A 39 24.13 23.88 9.25
N ILE A 40 25.22 24.42 9.78
CA ILE A 40 26.47 24.60 9.04
C ILE A 40 27.56 23.81 9.72
N ARG A 41 28.37 23.10 8.92
CA ARG A 41 29.62 22.49 9.37
C ARG A 41 30.79 23.19 8.68
N PRO A 42 31.49 24.10 9.39
CA PRO A 42 32.60 24.87 8.81
C PRO A 42 33.78 24.03 8.32
N LYS A 43 33.93 22.80 8.83
CA LYS A 43 34.97 21.83 8.45
C LYS A 43 34.39 20.59 7.76
N GLY A 44 33.23 20.74 7.15
CA GLY A 44 32.61 19.70 6.34
C GLY A 44 31.94 18.57 7.12
N ASP A 45 31.46 17.59 6.35
CA ASP A 45 30.76 16.39 6.82
C ASP A 45 31.28 15.17 6.04
N GLY A 46 32.46 14.70 6.42
CA GLY A 46 33.22 13.66 5.70
C GLY A 46 34.13 14.19 4.58
N PHE A 47 34.10 15.51 4.31
CA PHE A 47 34.95 16.20 3.34
C PHE A 47 35.50 17.49 3.99
N GLU A 48 36.67 17.41 4.62
CA GLU A 48 37.18 18.47 5.50
C GLU A 48 37.52 19.79 4.79
N ASP A 49 37.72 19.74 3.47
CA ASP A 49 38.04 20.89 2.63
C ASP A 49 36.81 21.67 2.13
N TYR A 50 35.61 21.32 2.59
CA TYR A 50 34.37 21.94 2.18
C TYR A 50 33.54 22.45 3.36
N LEU A 51 32.84 23.56 3.14
CA LEU A 51 31.72 23.98 3.97
C LEU A 51 30.51 23.10 3.65
N SER A 52 29.89 22.51 4.68
CA SER A 52 28.59 21.85 4.52
C SER A 52 27.44 22.73 5.02
N LEU A 53 26.36 22.80 4.25
CA LEU A 53 25.16 23.57 4.54
C LEU A 53 23.94 22.65 4.51
N TYR A 54 23.12 22.68 5.56
CA TYR A 54 21.90 21.90 5.67
C TYR A 54 20.72 22.76 6.12
N LEU A 55 19.55 22.45 5.59
CA LEU A 55 18.28 22.90 6.12
C LEU A 55 17.69 21.75 6.93
N CYS A 56 17.21 22.02 8.13
CA CYS A 56 16.70 21.03 9.07
C CYS A 56 15.34 21.47 9.62
N VAL A 57 14.51 20.52 10.04
CA VAL A 57 13.22 20.79 10.69
C VAL A 57 13.43 21.14 12.15
N GLY A 58 12.98 22.33 12.57
CA GLY A 58 13.24 22.89 13.90
C GLY A 58 12.44 22.29 15.04
N ASN A 59 11.20 21.88 14.78
CA ASN A 59 10.31 21.36 15.81
C ASN A 59 9.57 20.11 15.33
N PRO A 60 10.27 18.97 15.18
CA PRO A 60 9.65 17.74 14.69
C PRO A 60 8.59 17.17 15.64
N LYS A 61 8.55 17.60 16.91
CA LYS A 61 7.59 17.12 17.94
C LYS A 61 6.21 17.77 17.84
N SER A 62 6.12 18.99 17.29
CA SER A 62 4.82 19.64 17.01
C SER A 62 4.15 19.07 15.76
N LEU A 63 4.87 18.25 14.98
CA LEU A 63 4.36 17.56 13.81
C LEU A 63 3.79 16.19 14.19
N GLN A 64 2.66 15.82 13.58
CA GLN A 64 2.00 14.53 13.80
C GLN A 64 2.97 13.36 13.50
N PRO A 65 2.91 12.23 14.24
CA PRO A 65 3.69 11.04 13.91
C PRO A 65 3.54 10.67 12.42
N GLY A 66 4.65 10.35 11.74
CA GLY A 66 4.64 10.00 10.31
C GLY A 66 4.68 11.17 9.32
N TRP A 67 4.86 12.41 9.80
CA TRP A 67 4.90 13.61 8.93
C TRP A 67 5.96 13.51 7.82
N LYS A 68 5.61 14.03 6.63
CA LYS A 68 6.59 14.28 5.57
C LYS A 68 6.38 15.64 4.91
N ARG A 69 7.46 16.29 4.48
CA ARG A 69 7.42 17.57 3.76
C ARG A 69 8.30 17.48 2.53
N ARG A 70 7.71 17.72 1.34
CA ARG A 70 8.50 17.93 0.12
C ARG A 70 8.85 19.41 0.01
N ALA A 71 10.13 19.71 -0.07
CA ALA A 71 10.59 21.07 -0.30
C ALA A 71 11.73 21.12 -1.32
N SER A 72 11.65 22.10 -2.21
CA SER A 72 12.81 22.57 -2.98
C SER A 72 13.57 23.58 -2.15
N LEU A 73 14.89 23.50 -2.16
CA LEU A 73 15.74 24.47 -1.48
C LEU A 73 17.02 24.79 -2.26
N HIS A 74 17.50 26.01 -2.10
CA HIS A 74 18.90 26.35 -2.37
C HIS A 74 19.39 27.39 -1.36
N PHE A 75 20.71 27.43 -1.21
CA PHE A 75 21.40 28.43 -0.41
C PHE A 75 22.13 29.41 -1.33
N ILE A 76 22.15 30.66 -0.90
CA ILE A 76 23.06 31.69 -1.41
C ILE A 76 23.96 32.13 -0.26
N VAL A 77 25.25 32.11 -0.50
CA VAL A 77 26.25 32.70 0.39
C VAL A 77 26.53 34.11 -0.12
N LEU A 78 26.45 35.09 0.78
CA LEU A 78 26.82 36.48 0.51
C LEU A 78 27.97 36.90 1.42
N ASN A 79 28.80 37.81 0.92
CA ASN A 79 29.77 38.52 1.75
C ASN A 79 29.11 39.70 2.50
N GLN A 80 29.91 40.49 3.22
CA GLN A 80 29.38 41.60 4.02
C GLN A 80 28.73 42.74 3.23
N SER A 81 29.14 42.95 1.98
CA SER A 81 28.56 43.98 1.11
C SER A 81 27.26 43.51 0.44
N GLY A 82 26.81 42.29 0.76
CA GLY A 82 25.62 41.67 0.18
C GLY A 82 25.85 41.13 -1.24
N LYS A 83 27.10 41.08 -1.71
CA LYS A 83 27.46 40.50 -3.00
C LYS A 83 27.29 38.98 -2.92
N GLU A 84 26.62 38.40 -3.91
CA GLU A 84 26.54 36.95 -4.06
C GLU A 84 27.90 36.38 -4.42
N VAL A 85 28.31 35.39 -3.64
CA VAL A 85 29.63 34.79 -3.78
C VAL A 85 29.58 33.31 -4.10
N HIS A 86 28.51 32.65 -3.67
CA HIS A 86 28.25 31.29 -4.05
C HIS A 86 26.76 31.01 -4.00
N ARG A 87 26.26 30.30 -5.00
CA ARG A 87 24.92 29.75 -5.04
C ARG A 87 25.00 28.26 -5.27
N THR A 88 24.31 27.52 -4.40
CA THR A 88 24.14 26.08 -4.56
C THR A 88 23.10 25.79 -5.66
N SER A 89 23.19 24.62 -6.31
CA SER A 89 22.12 24.16 -7.18
C SER A 89 20.82 23.96 -6.39
N GLU A 90 19.67 23.99 -7.06
CA GLU A 90 18.42 23.60 -6.42
C GLU A 90 18.46 22.13 -6.01
N ARG A 91 18.02 21.84 -4.78
CA ARG A 91 17.91 20.50 -4.24
C ARG A 91 16.50 20.23 -3.77
N TYR A 92 15.95 19.12 -4.23
CA TYR A 92 14.67 18.60 -3.81
C TYR A 92 14.87 17.64 -2.63
N GLY A 93 14.17 17.88 -1.51
CA GLY A 93 14.26 17.10 -0.29
C GLY A 93 12.90 16.62 0.20
N LEU A 94 12.82 15.36 0.61
CA LEU A 94 11.68 14.81 1.35
C LEU A 94 12.07 14.72 2.82
N PHE A 95 11.65 15.70 3.61
CA PHE A 95 11.92 15.78 5.04
C PHE A 95 10.94 14.87 5.80
N GLY A 96 11.44 14.19 6.82
CA GLY A 96 10.63 13.34 7.70
C GLY A 96 11.38 13.00 9.00
N PRO A 97 10.76 12.24 9.93
CA PRO A 97 11.38 11.85 11.19
C PRO A 97 12.73 11.14 11.02
N GLU A 98 12.88 10.33 9.98
CA GLU A 98 14.10 9.57 9.70
C GLU A 98 15.20 10.44 9.05
N ILE A 99 14.80 11.47 8.29
CA ILE A 99 15.70 12.39 7.59
C ILE A 99 15.21 13.82 7.84
N PRO A 100 15.54 14.40 9.01
CA PRO A 100 15.04 15.71 9.41
C PRO A 100 15.75 16.87 8.69
N GLY A 101 16.76 16.62 7.87
CA GLY A 101 17.48 17.67 7.15
C GLY A 101 18.06 17.25 5.79
N TRP A 102 18.09 18.21 4.88
CA TRP A 102 18.62 18.09 3.52
C TRP A 102 19.56 19.25 3.21
N GLY A 103 20.61 18.98 2.46
CA GLY A 103 21.63 19.98 2.17
C GLY A 103 22.80 19.43 1.37
N PHE A 104 23.92 20.13 1.43
CA PHE A 104 25.10 19.88 0.62
C PHE A 104 26.30 19.63 1.52
N ARG A 105 26.85 18.41 1.48
CA ARG A 105 28.12 18.06 2.15
C ARG A 105 29.29 18.90 1.61
N THR A 106 29.27 19.16 0.31
CA THR A 106 30.31 19.90 -0.42
C THR A 106 29.75 21.20 -0.98
N ALA A 107 29.16 22.05 -0.12
CA ALA A 107 28.46 23.26 -0.56
C ALA A 107 29.44 24.28 -1.17
N LEU A 108 30.51 24.61 -0.45
CA LEU A 108 31.48 25.61 -0.88
C LEU A 108 32.89 25.16 -0.47
N PRO A 109 33.85 25.01 -1.39
CA PRO A 109 35.25 24.75 -1.04
C PRO A 109 35.78 25.81 -0.07
N LEU A 110 36.47 25.38 0.99
CA LEU A 110 37.06 26.29 1.98
C LEU A 110 38.18 27.14 1.38
N THR A 111 38.85 26.66 0.33
CA THR A 111 39.85 27.43 -0.43
C THR A 111 39.24 28.68 -1.06
N LYS A 112 37.98 28.62 -1.48
CA LYS A 112 37.27 29.80 -1.98
C LYS A 112 36.98 30.77 -0.83
N LEU A 113 36.62 30.29 0.36
CA LEU A 113 36.38 31.15 1.53
C LEU A 113 37.64 31.91 2.01
N GLN A 114 38.85 31.45 1.67
CA GLN A 114 40.10 32.13 2.02
C GLN A 114 40.41 33.36 1.14
N ASP A 115 39.60 33.62 0.11
CA ASP A 115 39.71 34.83 -0.69
C ASP A 115 39.34 36.07 0.15
N ARG A 116 40.14 37.13 0.06
CA ARG A 116 39.98 38.33 0.91
C ARG A 116 38.66 39.06 0.68
N GLU A 117 38.05 38.88 -0.50
CA GLU A 117 36.73 39.46 -0.84
C GLU A 117 35.54 38.75 -0.16
N LEU A 118 35.74 37.54 0.38
CA LEU A 118 34.67 36.68 0.88
C LEU A 118 34.41 36.80 2.37
N LEU A 119 35.47 36.96 3.15
CA LEU A 119 35.45 37.05 4.60
C LEU A 119 35.90 38.44 5.09
N GLU A 120 35.53 39.48 4.35
CA GLU A 120 35.72 40.85 4.80
C GLU A 120 35.01 41.03 6.17
N ASN A 121 35.77 41.44 7.19
CA ASN A 121 35.36 41.47 8.61
C ASN A 121 34.85 40.13 9.19
N ASN A 122 35.30 39.00 8.65
CA ASN A 122 35.04 37.66 9.17
C ASN A 122 33.54 37.34 9.34
N THR A 123 32.68 37.95 8.51
CA THR A 123 31.22 37.86 8.58
C THR A 123 30.67 37.27 7.28
N LEU A 124 29.77 36.29 7.41
CA LEU A 124 29.14 35.60 6.29
C LEU A 124 27.62 35.72 6.40
N PHE A 125 26.92 35.85 5.28
CA PHE A 125 25.47 35.77 5.23
C PHE A 125 25.04 34.53 4.45
N ILE A 126 24.09 33.78 4.99
CA ILE A 126 23.46 32.64 4.32
C ILE A 126 22.00 32.98 4.07
N GLU A 127 21.63 33.08 2.81
CA GLU A 127 20.22 33.17 2.41
C GLU A 127 19.68 31.78 2.08
N VAL A 128 18.46 31.52 2.54
CA VAL A 128 17.72 30.29 2.28
C VAL A 128 16.53 30.61 1.41
N TYR A 129 16.47 29.93 0.28
CA TYR A 129 15.35 29.94 -0.62
C TYR A 129 14.68 28.58 -0.53
N ILE A 130 13.42 28.54 -0.12
CA ILE A 130 12.68 27.30 0.07
C ILE A 130 11.28 27.45 -0.51
N LYS A 131 10.81 26.38 -1.15
CA LYS A 131 9.40 26.21 -1.51
C LYS A 131 8.93 24.84 -1.06
N VAL A 132 8.01 24.82 -0.12
CA VAL A 132 7.33 23.58 0.31
C VAL A 132 6.24 23.29 -0.72
N THR A 133 6.41 22.20 -1.47
CA THR A 133 5.51 21.85 -2.58
C THR A 133 4.36 20.96 -2.14
N GLU A 134 4.52 20.23 -1.03
CA GLU A 134 3.47 19.34 -0.53
C GLU A 134 3.58 19.11 0.98
N VAL A 135 2.49 19.41 1.67
CA VAL A 135 2.27 19.02 3.07
C VAL A 135 1.65 17.63 3.03
N VAL A 136 2.50 16.60 2.98
CA VAL A 136 2.06 15.22 3.05
C VAL A 136 1.57 14.96 4.47
N HIS A 137 0.27 15.15 4.68
CA HIS A 137 -0.45 14.48 5.75
C HIS A 137 -0.50 13.01 5.39
N GLU A 138 -0.25 12.13 6.35
CA GLU A 138 -0.43 10.69 6.18
C GLU A 138 -1.90 10.45 5.80
N GLY A 139 -2.16 10.38 4.51
CA GLY A 139 -3.50 10.55 3.93
C GLY A 139 -3.47 10.61 2.41
N ASP A 140 -2.46 11.23 1.80
CA ASP A 140 -2.25 11.16 0.34
C ASP A 140 -0.93 10.48 -0.05
N GLU A 141 -1.06 9.16 -0.13
CA GLU A 141 -0.08 8.25 -0.71
C GLU A 141 -0.26 8.17 -2.22
N THR A 142 0.28 9.14 -2.97
CA THR A 142 0.54 8.93 -4.39
C THR A 142 1.94 8.33 -4.56
N ARG A 143 1.95 7.00 -4.63
CA ARG A 143 3.06 6.03 -4.79
C ARG A 143 3.76 5.60 -3.49
N LYS A 144 3.02 4.78 -2.73
CA LYS A 144 3.57 3.59 -2.06
C LYS A 144 4.43 2.80 -3.05
N ASP A 145 5.74 2.84 -2.92
CA ASP A 145 6.58 1.85 -3.59
C ASP A 145 6.32 0.50 -2.91
N MET A 146 5.33 -0.24 -3.43
CA MET A 146 5.15 -1.64 -3.14
C MET A 146 6.21 -2.39 -3.94
N LEU A 147 7.19 -2.94 -3.22
CA LEU A 147 8.25 -3.73 -3.82
C LEU A 147 7.84 -5.20 -3.83
N ASP A 148 8.19 -5.89 -4.91
CA ASP A 148 8.13 -7.34 -4.93
C ASP A 148 9.30 -7.89 -4.09
N PHE A 149 8.99 -8.35 -2.88
CA PHE A 149 9.94 -8.96 -1.98
C PHE A 149 9.61 -10.44 -1.85
N LYS A 150 10.41 -11.30 -2.49
CA LYS A 150 10.28 -12.77 -2.43
C LYS A 150 8.86 -13.26 -2.79
N GLY A 151 8.19 -12.60 -3.75
CA GLY A 151 6.85 -12.99 -4.22
C GLY A 151 5.69 -12.34 -3.46
N PHE A 152 5.97 -11.37 -2.58
CA PHE A 152 4.99 -10.57 -1.84
C PHE A 152 5.09 -9.11 -2.27
N ASN A 153 3.95 -8.43 -2.44
CA ASN A 153 3.95 -6.97 -2.59
C ASN A 153 4.04 -6.32 -1.21
N VAL A 154 5.21 -5.85 -0.82
CA VAL A 154 5.50 -5.31 0.50
C VAL A 154 5.83 -3.83 0.38
N LEU A 155 5.31 -3.01 1.29
CA LEU A 155 5.71 -1.60 1.34
C LEU A 155 7.20 -1.50 1.67
N SER A 156 7.94 -0.63 1.00
CA SER A 156 9.35 -0.38 1.31
C SER A 156 9.61 -0.17 2.82
N SER A 157 8.70 0.52 3.51
CA SER A 157 8.76 0.73 4.97
C SER A 157 8.61 -0.55 5.80
N GLN A 158 7.93 -1.56 5.28
CA GLN A 158 7.72 -2.84 5.96
C GLN A 158 8.86 -3.84 5.73
N ILE A 159 9.75 -3.61 4.75
CA ILE A 159 10.85 -4.52 4.42
C ILE A 159 11.77 -4.76 5.63
N ALA A 160 12.04 -3.73 6.44
CA ALA A 160 12.85 -3.86 7.64
C ALA A 160 12.24 -4.82 8.69
N SER A 161 10.90 -4.92 8.73
CA SER A 161 10.20 -5.88 9.61
C SER A 161 10.09 -7.27 9.00
N VAL A 162 10.00 -7.36 7.68
CA VAL A 162 9.79 -8.63 6.95
C VAL A 162 11.09 -9.38 6.71
N SER A 163 12.17 -8.68 6.37
CA SER A 163 13.47 -9.27 6.01
C SER A 163 14.04 -10.20 7.09
N PRO A 164 14.03 -9.84 8.40
CA PRO A 164 14.52 -10.73 9.46
C PRO A 164 13.76 -12.05 9.57
N ILE A 165 12.46 -12.06 9.22
CA ILE A 165 11.63 -13.26 9.27
C ILE A 165 12.10 -14.26 8.21
N PHE A 166 12.33 -13.78 6.98
CA PHE A 166 12.89 -14.60 5.90
C PHE A 166 14.30 -15.09 6.20
N ALA A 167 15.13 -14.27 6.87
CA ALA A 167 16.45 -14.70 7.29
C ALA A 167 16.39 -15.81 8.36
N LYS A 168 15.52 -15.67 9.36
CA LYS A 168 15.41 -16.62 10.47
C LYS A 168 14.65 -17.91 10.09
N TYR A 169 13.65 -17.82 9.22
CA TYR A 169 12.78 -18.92 8.85
C TYR A 169 12.61 -19.01 7.33
N PRO A 170 13.65 -19.28 6.54
CA PRO A 170 13.62 -19.12 5.07
C PRO A 170 12.51 -19.90 4.36
N LYS A 171 12.08 -21.05 4.92
CA LYS A 171 11.06 -21.93 4.34
C LYS A 171 9.64 -21.69 4.85
N PHE A 172 9.40 -20.61 5.61
CA PHE A 172 8.10 -20.38 6.24
C PHE A 172 6.96 -20.13 5.24
N ALA A 173 7.32 -19.80 3.99
CA ALA A 173 6.42 -19.34 2.94
C ALA A 173 6.46 -20.22 1.66
N ASP A 174 7.12 -21.38 1.70
CA ASP A 174 7.38 -22.19 0.50
C ASP A 174 6.11 -22.85 -0.07
N ASP A 175 5.21 -23.32 0.81
CA ASP A 175 4.00 -24.05 0.39
C ASP A 175 2.73 -23.18 0.42
N ILE A 176 2.88 -21.86 0.34
CA ILE A 176 1.73 -20.94 0.38
C ILE A 176 0.84 -21.20 -0.85
N LYS A 177 -0.42 -21.55 -0.59
CA LYS A 177 -1.42 -21.87 -1.63
C LYS A 177 -1.82 -20.63 -2.46
N PRO A 178 -2.15 -19.46 -1.86
CA PRO A 178 -2.45 -18.26 -2.62
C PRO A 178 -1.36 -17.93 -3.64
N THR A 179 -1.75 -17.66 -4.88
CA THR A 179 -0.83 -17.25 -5.96
C THR A 179 -0.88 -15.74 -6.19
N SER A 180 -2.03 -15.12 -5.93
CA SER A 180 -2.23 -13.68 -6.04
C SER A 180 -1.33 -12.91 -5.08
N LYS A 181 -0.51 -11.99 -5.62
CA LYS A 181 0.37 -11.13 -4.82
C LYS A 181 -0.42 -10.30 -3.80
N ALA A 182 -1.59 -9.80 -4.18
CA ALA A 182 -2.43 -9.00 -3.28
C ALA A 182 -2.93 -9.82 -2.08
N VAL A 183 -3.36 -11.06 -2.32
CA VAL A 183 -3.81 -11.97 -1.25
C VAL A 183 -2.63 -12.38 -0.35
N LYS A 184 -1.49 -12.74 -0.94
CA LYS A 184 -0.24 -13.02 -0.20
C LYS A 184 0.14 -11.86 0.73
N THR A 185 0.01 -10.61 0.26
CA THR A 185 0.28 -9.41 1.07
C THR A 185 -0.67 -9.28 2.26
N VAL A 186 -1.95 -9.63 2.12
CA VAL A 186 -2.88 -9.61 3.26
C VAL A 186 -2.49 -10.64 4.31
N TYR A 187 -2.17 -11.87 3.91
CA TYR A 187 -1.68 -12.88 4.85
C TYR A 187 -0.36 -12.46 5.52
N LEU A 188 0.56 -11.83 4.78
CA LEU A 188 1.79 -11.30 5.36
C LEU A 188 1.50 -10.22 6.42
N LYS A 189 0.51 -9.36 6.21
CA LYS A 189 0.09 -8.38 7.23
C LYS A 189 -0.48 -9.06 8.48
N ILE A 190 -1.27 -10.13 8.31
CA ILE A 190 -1.79 -10.94 9.42
C ILE A 190 -0.62 -11.55 10.19
N LEU A 191 0.37 -12.12 9.50
CA LEU A 191 1.58 -12.67 10.11
C LEU A 191 2.35 -11.62 10.91
N LEU A 192 2.61 -10.44 10.32
CA LEU A 192 3.31 -9.36 11.01
C LEU A 192 2.54 -8.87 12.25
N GLY A 193 1.21 -8.78 12.14
CA GLY A 193 0.33 -8.47 13.27
C GLY A 193 0.44 -9.51 14.37
N LEU A 194 0.41 -10.80 14.01
CA LEU A 194 0.57 -11.90 14.95
C LEU A 194 1.93 -11.87 15.64
N ILE A 195 3.01 -11.64 14.90
CA ILE A 195 4.38 -11.49 15.45
C ILE A 195 4.45 -10.35 16.45
N LYS A 196 3.87 -9.18 16.10
CA LYS A 196 3.81 -8.05 17.01
C LYS A 196 3.02 -8.38 18.27
N THR A 197 1.92 -9.12 18.14
CA THR A 197 1.10 -9.57 19.26
C THR A 197 1.89 -10.51 20.18
N VAL A 198 2.51 -11.59 19.67
CA VAL A 198 3.25 -12.57 20.50
C VAL A 198 4.52 -12.02 21.15
N ASN A 199 4.99 -10.84 20.73
CA ASN A 199 6.13 -10.17 21.37
C ASN A 199 5.71 -9.27 22.54
N LYS A 200 4.41 -9.13 22.83
CA LYS A 200 3.93 -8.45 24.04
C LYS A 200 4.26 -9.28 25.29
N PRO A 201 4.43 -8.65 26.47
CA PRO A 201 4.56 -9.38 27.73
C PRO A 201 3.38 -10.33 27.97
N PRO A 202 3.60 -11.59 28.39
CA PRO A 202 2.52 -12.57 28.60
C PRO A 202 1.46 -12.10 29.61
N GLU A 203 1.85 -11.28 30.58
CA GLU A 203 1.02 -10.85 31.71
C GLU A 203 -0.05 -9.82 31.34
N ILE A 204 0.05 -9.22 30.16
CA ILE A 204 -0.91 -8.22 29.63
C ILE A 204 -1.86 -8.80 28.57
N PHE A 205 -1.74 -10.09 28.24
CA PHE A 205 -2.61 -10.72 27.25
C PHE A 205 -4.03 -10.90 27.78
N SER A 206 -5.00 -10.33 27.06
CA SER A 206 -6.40 -10.66 27.27
C SER A 206 -6.78 -12.02 26.65
N GLU A 207 -7.85 -12.64 27.15
CA GLU A 207 -8.43 -13.87 26.59
C GLU A 207 -8.81 -13.69 25.11
N THR A 208 -9.39 -12.53 24.80
CA THR A 208 -9.87 -12.21 23.46
C THR A 208 -8.72 -12.00 22.48
N GLU A 209 -7.59 -11.41 22.92
CA GLU A 209 -6.37 -11.33 22.11
C GLU A 209 -5.76 -12.71 21.85
N LEU A 210 -5.76 -13.62 22.83
CA LEU A 210 -5.30 -14.99 22.62
C LEU A 210 -6.15 -15.73 21.59
N ILE A 211 -7.48 -15.66 21.70
CA ILE A 211 -8.40 -16.28 20.74
C ILE A 211 -8.17 -15.74 19.32
N LYS A 212 -8.06 -14.41 19.17
CA LYS A 212 -7.77 -13.78 17.87
C LYS A 212 -6.41 -14.18 17.30
N ALA A 213 -5.39 -14.32 18.16
CA ALA A 213 -4.06 -14.74 17.77
C ALA A 213 -4.04 -16.20 17.29
N TYR A 214 -4.72 -17.12 18.00
CA TYR A 214 -4.89 -18.51 17.56
C TYR A 214 -5.68 -18.61 16.26
N SER A 215 -6.76 -17.83 16.11
CA SER A 215 -7.51 -17.78 14.84
C SER A 215 -6.60 -17.35 13.68
N SER A 216 -5.82 -16.29 13.87
CA SER A 216 -4.88 -15.79 12.85
C SER A 216 -3.82 -16.83 12.51
N LEU A 217 -3.35 -17.59 13.50
CA LEU A 217 -2.38 -18.67 13.32
C LEU A 217 -2.97 -19.82 12.48
N ILE A 218 -4.21 -20.22 12.77
CA ILE A 218 -4.94 -21.26 12.02
C ILE A 218 -5.10 -20.81 10.56
N ASP A 219 -5.58 -19.58 10.32
CA ASP A 219 -5.76 -19.03 8.96
C ASP A 219 -4.46 -19.09 8.16
N LEU A 220 -3.33 -18.72 8.78
CA LEU A 220 -2.00 -18.79 8.16
C LEU A 220 -1.58 -20.23 7.83
N MET A 221 -1.82 -21.17 8.74
CA MET A 221 -1.47 -22.58 8.53
C MET A 221 -2.31 -23.25 7.45
N GLU A 222 -3.62 -22.94 7.39
CA GLU A 222 -4.53 -23.49 6.37
C GLU A 222 -4.10 -23.13 4.94
N VAL A 223 -3.52 -21.95 4.77
CA VAL A 223 -2.98 -21.48 3.48
C VAL A 223 -1.52 -21.84 3.24
N GLY A 224 -0.90 -22.62 4.12
CA GLY A 224 0.42 -23.22 3.90
C GLY A 224 1.62 -22.50 4.54
N PHE A 225 1.41 -21.48 5.39
CA PHE A 225 2.52 -20.89 6.13
C PHE A 225 3.05 -21.88 7.18
N ARG A 226 4.37 -22.12 7.19
CA ARG A 226 5.05 -22.96 8.19
C ARG A 226 5.41 -22.13 9.43
N VAL A 227 4.40 -21.79 10.23
CA VAL A 227 4.52 -20.91 11.41
C VAL A 227 4.45 -21.64 12.76
N LYS A 228 4.91 -22.90 12.82
CA LYS A 228 4.89 -23.72 14.05
C LYS A 228 5.57 -23.04 15.25
N TRP A 229 6.60 -22.23 15.00
CA TRP A 229 7.30 -21.48 16.04
C TRP A 229 6.41 -20.41 16.71
N LEU A 230 5.43 -19.84 15.99
CA LEU A 230 4.45 -18.92 16.57
C LEU A 230 3.43 -19.66 17.43
N LYS A 231 3.08 -20.90 17.05
CA LYS A 231 2.24 -21.76 17.88
C LYS A 231 2.88 -22.00 19.25
N SER A 232 4.13 -22.47 19.28
CA SER A 232 4.84 -22.72 20.53
C SER A 232 4.91 -21.49 21.43
N LYS A 233 5.17 -20.31 20.87
CA LYS A 233 5.14 -19.05 21.63
C LYS A 233 3.76 -18.71 22.19
N LEU A 234 2.69 -18.93 21.43
CA LEU A 234 1.33 -18.70 21.92
C LEU A 234 0.95 -19.68 23.03
N ASP A 235 1.38 -20.94 22.94
CA ASP A 235 1.18 -21.95 23.97
C ASP A 235 1.88 -21.53 25.28
N GLU A 236 3.12 -21.04 25.19
CA GLU A 236 3.88 -20.48 26.32
C GLU A 236 3.18 -19.27 26.97
N ILE A 237 2.72 -18.32 26.15
CA ILE A 237 1.99 -17.14 26.62
C ILE A 237 0.68 -17.55 27.33
N SER A 238 -0.06 -18.49 26.74
CA SER A 238 -1.30 -19.01 27.33
C SER A 238 -1.05 -19.62 28.72
N LEU A 239 0.01 -20.43 28.84
CA LEU A 239 0.40 -21.04 30.10
C LEU A 239 0.84 -20.00 31.15
N ALA A 240 1.65 -19.02 30.75
CA ALA A 240 2.12 -17.95 31.64
C ALA A 240 0.96 -17.08 32.16
N ARG A 241 0.02 -16.72 31.29
CA ARG A 241 -1.20 -16.00 31.67
C ARG A 241 -2.02 -16.79 32.69
N LYS A 242 -2.23 -18.10 32.44
CA LYS A 242 -3.00 -18.96 33.34
C LYS A 242 -2.41 -18.97 34.75
N LYS A 243 -1.09 -19.17 34.86
CA LYS A 243 -0.39 -19.16 36.16
C LYS A 243 -0.57 -17.84 36.92
N LYS A 244 -0.56 -16.70 36.23
CA LYS A 244 -0.80 -15.39 36.85
C LYS A 244 -2.23 -15.25 37.37
N VAL A 245 -3.23 -15.64 36.57
CA VAL A 245 -4.64 -15.58 36.99
C VAL A 245 -4.88 -16.45 38.21
N ASP A 246 -4.31 -17.66 38.24
CA ASP A 246 -4.41 -18.56 39.40
C ASP A 246 -3.74 -17.96 40.66
N ALA A 247 -2.59 -17.29 40.50
CA ALA A 247 -1.90 -16.61 41.60
C ALA A 247 -2.67 -15.38 42.12
N ASP A 248 -3.24 -14.58 41.22
CA ASP A 248 -4.07 -13.42 41.59
C ASP A 248 -5.35 -13.88 42.32
N ALA A 249 -5.99 -14.95 41.85
CA ALA A 249 -7.16 -15.55 42.51
C ALA A 249 -6.83 -16.06 43.93
N ALA A 250 -5.68 -16.72 44.10
CA ALA A 250 -5.22 -17.14 45.43
C ALA A 250 -4.99 -15.94 46.37
N ARG A 251 -4.44 -14.83 45.86
CA ARG A 251 -4.23 -13.61 46.65
C ARG A 251 -5.53 -12.92 47.03
N VAL A 252 -6.54 -12.94 46.16
CA VAL A 252 -7.89 -12.44 46.48
C VAL A 252 -8.50 -13.26 47.62
N GLN A 253 -8.44 -14.60 47.55
CA GLN A 253 -8.96 -15.46 48.62
C GLN A 253 -8.27 -15.19 49.97
N GLU A 254 -6.96 -14.95 49.98
CA GLU A 254 -6.23 -14.59 51.19
C GLU A 254 -6.70 -13.24 51.76
N LEU A 255 -6.90 -12.24 50.90
CA LEU A 255 -7.39 -10.92 51.31
C LEU A 255 -8.84 -10.98 51.82
N GLU A 256 -9.71 -11.75 51.17
CA GLU A 256 -11.07 -12.00 51.63
C GLU A 256 -11.09 -12.63 53.03
N GLY A 257 -10.20 -13.59 53.30
CA GLY A 257 -10.02 -14.17 54.63
C GLY A 257 -9.59 -13.13 55.67
N LYS A 258 -8.63 -12.26 55.34
CA LYS A 258 -8.19 -11.17 56.22
C LYS A 258 -9.30 -10.17 56.51
N VAL A 259 -10.08 -9.79 55.49
CA VAL A 259 -11.24 -8.88 55.65
C VAL A 259 -12.30 -9.53 56.54
N LYS A 260 -12.61 -10.81 56.33
CA LYS A 260 -13.60 -11.53 57.14
C LYS A 260 -13.21 -11.55 58.62
N ASN A 261 -11.95 -11.85 58.92
CA ASN A 261 -11.42 -11.82 60.29
C ASN A 261 -11.47 -10.42 60.91
N GLN A 262 -11.15 -9.38 60.14
CA GLN A 262 -11.23 -7.99 60.60
C GLN A 262 -12.68 -7.58 60.91
N VAL A 263 -13.63 -7.96 60.06
CA VAL A 263 -15.07 -7.73 60.29
C VAL A 263 -15.56 -8.47 61.54
N GLU A 264 -15.06 -9.68 61.80
CA GLU A 264 -15.36 -10.41 63.04
C GLU A 264 -14.80 -9.69 64.29
N LEU A 265 -13.57 -9.17 64.20
CA LEU A 265 -12.94 -8.37 65.25
C LEU A 265 -13.72 -7.07 65.54
N ASP A 266 -14.23 -6.43 64.48
CA ASP A 266 -15.01 -5.19 64.59
C ASP A 266 -16.45 -5.45 65.10
N LYS A 267 -17.02 -6.64 64.82
CA LYS A 267 -18.26 -7.12 65.44
C LYS A 267 -18.11 -7.36 66.94
N GLU A 268 -16.95 -7.85 67.38
CA GLU A 268 -16.67 -8.04 68.81
C GLU A 268 -16.52 -6.72 69.56
N LYS A 269 -15.97 -5.69 68.89
CA LYS A 269 -15.88 -4.30 69.40
C LYS A 269 -17.23 -3.56 69.42
N THR A 270 -18.21 -3.98 68.64
CA THR A 270 -19.55 -3.35 68.55
C THR A 270 -20.63 -4.03 69.42
N LYS A 271 -20.24 -4.88 70.38
CA LYS A 271 -21.15 -5.38 71.44
C LYS A 271 -21.68 -4.30 72.39
N SER A 272 -21.27 -3.04 72.26
CA SER A 272 -22.02 -1.89 72.79
C SER A 272 -22.62 -1.11 71.63
N HIS A 273 -23.95 -1.02 71.63
CA HIS A 273 -24.82 -0.18 70.79
C HIS A 273 -25.57 -0.86 69.61
N VAL A 274 -26.81 -1.24 69.95
CA VAL A 274 -28.11 -1.23 69.23
C VAL A 274 -28.13 -1.36 67.70
N GLU A 275 -28.86 -2.38 67.25
CA GLU A 275 -29.32 -2.65 65.88
C GLU A 275 -30.00 -1.47 65.17
N PRO A 276 -29.89 -1.42 63.84
CA PRO A 276 -31.07 -1.14 63.02
C PRO A 276 -31.40 -2.26 62.04
N LYS A 277 -32.71 -2.53 61.98
CA LYS A 277 -33.42 -3.43 61.07
C LYS A 277 -33.01 -3.29 59.61
N MET A 278 -32.73 -4.44 59.01
CA MET A 278 -32.54 -4.67 57.59
C MET A 278 -33.90 -4.66 56.87
N LEU A 279 -34.08 -3.74 55.91
CA LEU A 279 -35.19 -3.79 54.95
C LEU A 279 -34.88 -4.84 53.87
N SER A 280 -35.90 -5.62 53.55
CA SER A 280 -35.90 -6.77 52.64
C SER A 280 -35.54 -6.39 51.20
N PHE A 281 -34.56 -7.08 50.60
CA PHE A 281 -34.32 -7.12 49.15
C PHE A 281 -35.02 -8.35 48.56
N LYS A 282 -36.35 -8.31 48.51
CA LYS A 282 -37.18 -9.23 47.73
C LYS A 282 -38.35 -8.50 47.12
N ASP A 283 -38.03 -7.68 46.12
CA ASP A 283 -38.86 -7.32 44.99
C ASP A 283 -37.94 -7.46 43.76
N TYR A 284 -37.69 -8.70 43.34
CA TYR A 284 -38.31 -9.30 42.16
C TYR A 284 -38.18 -8.43 40.89
N ALA A 285 -37.13 -8.76 40.13
CA ALA A 285 -37.04 -8.77 38.67
C ALA A 285 -38.14 -8.00 37.90
N SER A 286 -37.76 -6.89 37.29
CA SER A 286 -38.50 -6.33 36.15
C SER A 286 -38.14 -7.11 34.87
N PRO A 287 -39.12 -7.54 34.05
CA PRO A 287 -38.86 -8.18 32.77
C PRO A 287 -38.20 -7.22 31.79
N LEU A 288 -37.27 -7.76 31.00
CA LEU A 288 -36.79 -7.14 29.77
C LEU A 288 -38.00 -6.85 28.85
N GLN A 289 -38.23 -5.58 28.53
CA GLN A 289 -39.14 -5.20 27.46
C GLN A 289 -38.42 -5.45 26.13
N GLU A 290 -38.93 -6.43 25.37
CA GLU A 290 -38.60 -6.61 23.96
C GLU A 290 -39.20 -5.44 23.17
N GLU A 291 -38.37 -4.50 22.71
CA GLU A 291 -38.75 -3.61 21.61
C GLU A 291 -38.63 -4.37 20.29
N GLY A 292 -39.69 -5.07 19.91
CA GLY A 292 -39.87 -5.66 18.59
C GLY A 292 -40.22 -4.60 17.53
N PHE A 293 -39.53 -4.64 16.40
CA PHE A 293 -39.81 -3.83 15.20
C PHE A 293 -40.97 -4.39 14.36
N LEU A 294 -42.11 -4.70 14.98
CA LEU A 294 -43.26 -5.26 14.28
C LEU A 294 -44.57 -4.65 14.77
N GLU A 295 -45.12 -3.75 13.96
CA GLU A 295 -46.51 -3.28 14.07
C GLU A 295 -47.34 -4.04 13.02
N ASN A 296 -48.40 -4.75 13.44
CA ASN A 296 -49.35 -5.47 12.57
C ASN A 296 -48.76 -6.53 11.60
N ASN A 297 -47.77 -7.33 12.03
CA ASN A 297 -47.15 -8.38 11.19
C ASN A 297 -46.63 -7.86 9.82
N LYS A 298 -46.33 -6.55 9.73
CA LYS A 298 -45.81 -5.92 8.52
C LYS A 298 -44.57 -5.11 8.88
N LEU A 299 -43.41 -5.59 8.43
CA LEU A 299 -42.16 -4.85 8.52
C LEU A 299 -42.25 -3.60 7.64
N ILE A 300 -42.37 -2.41 8.24
CA ILE A 300 -42.28 -1.13 7.53
C ILE A 300 -40.84 -0.64 7.62
N ILE A 301 -40.05 -0.91 6.58
CA ILE A 301 -38.74 -0.27 6.41
C ILE A 301 -38.99 1.15 5.91
N ARG A 302 -38.91 2.15 6.81
CA ARG A 302 -38.84 3.56 6.39
C ARG A 302 -37.41 3.84 5.93
N VAL A 303 -37.19 3.88 4.62
CA VAL A 303 -35.95 4.37 4.03
C VAL A 303 -36.07 5.89 3.94
N GLU A 304 -35.56 6.61 4.94
CA GLU A 304 -35.30 8.05 4.78
C GLU A 304 -34.02 8.21 3.95
N VAL A 305 -34.19 8.50 2.66
CA VAL A 305 -33.09 9.00 1.83
C VAL A 305 -32.89 10.47 2.18
N LYS A 306 -32.02 10.75 3.15
CA LYS A 306 -31.38 12.07 3.21
C LYS A 306 -30.40 12.14 2.06
N VAL A 307 -30.77 12.88 1.00
CA VAL A 307 -29.80 13.34 0.01
C VAL A 307 -28.86 14.28 0.74
N ALA A 308 -27.73 13.75 1.19
CA ALA A 308 -26.62 14.59 1.61
C ALA A 308 -26.12 15.34 0.38
N GLU A 309 -25.94 16.64 0.53
CA GLU A 309 -25.33 17.54 -0.46
C GLU A 309 -24.06 16.92 -1.06
N GLU A 310 -23.82 17.21 -2.33
CA GLU A 310 -22.68 16.76 -3.15
C GLU A 310 -21.33 16.89 -2.44
N GLY A 311 -21.00 15.90 -1.62
CA GLY A 311 -19.65 15.60 -1.18
C GLY A 311 -19.03 14.67 -2.20
N TYR A 312 -17.97 15.13 -2.88
CA TYR A 312 -17.17 14.27 -3.75
C TYR A 312 -16.71 13.02 -2.97
N LEU A 313 -17.29 11.86 -3.30
CA LEU A 313 -16.88 10.57 -2.73
C LEU A 313 -15.41 10.34 -3.10
N THR A 314 -14.52 10.36 -2.10
CA THR A 314 -13.06 10.27 -2.30
C THR A 314 -12.57 8.88 -2.73
N GLY A 315 -13.46 7.94 -3.01
CA GLY A 315 -13.12 6.57 -3.46
C GLY A 315 -12.48 5.68 -2.38
N LYS A 316 -12.23 6.20 -1.17
CA LYS A 316 -11.57 5.50 -0.04
C LYS A 316 -12.56 4.84 0.95
N GLU A 317 -13.86 5.08 0.79
CA GLU A 317 -14.90 4.52 1.65
C GLU A 317 -15.11 3.03 1.40
N MET A 318 -15.32 2.27 2.46
CA MET A 318 -15.57 0.83 2.43
C MET A 318 -17.02 0.56 2.81
N PHE A 319 -17.71 -0.26 2.02
CA PHE A 319 -19.11 -0.63 2.20
C PHE A 319 -19.25 -2.13 2.43
N GLU A 320 -20.15 -2.53 3.31
CA GLU A 320 -20.42 -3.94 3.57
C GLU A 320 -21.56 -4.46 2.68
N ILE A 321 -21.29 -5.51 1.92
CA ILE A 321 -22.26 -6.20 1.07
C ILE A 321 -22.21 -7.69 1.37
N LYS A 322 -23.30 -8.24 1.92
CA LYS A 322 -23.42 -9.68 2.25
C LYS A 322 -22.23 -10.22 3.05
N GLY A 323 -21.73 -9.43 4.01
CA GLY A 323 -20.60 -9.79 4.86
C GLY A 323 -19.22 -9.57 4.23
N PHE A 324 -19.12 -8.97 3.05
CA PHE A 324 -17.87 -8.56 2.39
C PHE A 324 -17.72 -7.05 2.44
N GLU A 325 -16.57 -6.59 2.89
CA GLU A 325 -16.24 -5.17 2.78
C GLU A 325 -15.56 -4.86 1.46
N VAL A 326 -16.10 -3.88 0.74
CA VAL A 326 -15.66 -3.53 -0.60
C VAL A 326 -15.49 -2.01 -0.74
N PRO A 327 -14.48 -1.55 -1.48
CA PRO A 327 -14.32 -0.13 -1.78
C PRO A 327 -15.56 0.41 -2.50
N SER A 328 -15.88 1.69 -2.30
CA SER A 328 -17.01 2.38 -2.93
C SER A 328 -17.04 2.19 -4.46
N SER A 329 -15.87 2.19 -5.10
CA SER A 329 -15.68 1.95 -6.53
C SER A 329 -16.11 0.56 -7.00
N GLN A 330 -16.17 -0.43 -6.11
CA GLN A 330 -16.54 -1.81 -6.43
C GLN A 330 -17.98 -2.17 -6.01
N VAL A 331 -18.66 -1.30 -5.24
CA VAL A 331 -20.00 -1.58 -4.65
C VAL A 331 -21.01 -2.02 -5.71
N VAL A 332 -21.09 -1.30 -6.83
CA VAL A 332 -22.05 -1.61 -7.89
C VAL A 332 -21.77 -2.98 -8.50
N SER A 333 -20.50 -3.27 -8.83
CA SER A 333 -20.11 -4.55 -9.42
C SER A 333 -20.37 -5.73 -8.49
N VAL A 334 -20.07 -5.57 -7.20
CA VAL A 334 -20.28 -6.61 -6.18
C VAL A 334 -21.77 -6.84 -5.92
N SER A 335 -22.56 -5.76 -5.84
CA SER A 335 -24.02 -5.87 -5.70
C SER A 335 -24.63 -6.63 -6.87
N GLN A 336 -24.25 -6.28 -8.10
CA GLN A 336 -24.70 -6.99 -9.30
C GLN A 336 -24.25 -8.44 -9.34
N LEU A 337 -23.05 -8.74 -8.85
CA LEU A 337 -22.52 -10.10 -8.77
C LEU A 337 -23.39 -10.97 -7.86
N PHE A 338 -23.71 -10.50 -6.66
CA PHE A 338 -24.60 -11.23 -5.74
C PHE A 338 -26.05 -11.30 -6.22
N MET A 339 -26.53 -10.31 -6.97
CA MET A 339 -27.86 -10.41 -7.59
C MET A 339 -27.93 -11.53 -8.63
N LYS A 340 -26.90 -11.67 -9.46
CA LYS A 340 -26.86 -12.71 -10.52
C LYS A 340 -26.49 -14.09 -9.97
N HIS A 341 -25.67 -14.13 -8.93
CA HIS A 341 -25.20 -15.36 -8.31
C HIS A 341 -25.34 -15.26 -6.77
N PRO A 342 -26.56 -15.41 -6.23
CA PRO A 342 -26.81 -15.22 -4.79
C PRO A 342 -26.04 -16.18 -3.89
N ASP A 343 -25.74 -17.39 -4.38
CA ASP A 343 -25.06 -18.42 -3.62
C ASP A 343 -23.52 -18.43 -3.80
N ILE A 344 -22.97 -17.48 -4.56
CA ILE A 344 -21.56 -17.45 -4.99
C ILE A 344 -20.54 -17.57 -3.86
N ALA A 345 -20.85 -17.02 -2.68
CA ALA A 345 -19.96 -17.01 -1.52
C ALA A 345 -20.45 -17.86 -0.36
N THR A 346 -21.44 -18.73 -0.56
CA THR A 346 -22.03 -19.55 0.52
C THR A 346 -21.04 -20.55 1.12
N GLY A 347 -20.03 -20.97 0.35
CA GLY A 347 -18.95 -21.83 0.83
C GLY A 347 -17.71 -21.09 1.32
N PHE A 348 -17.71 -19.75 1.33
CA PHE A 348 -16.53 -18.94 1.65
C PHE A 348 -16.22 -19.00 3.15
N LYS A 349 -15.02 -19.50 3.50
CA LYS A 349 -14.68 -19.84 4.90
C LYS A 349 -13.74 -18.86 5.59
N LEU A 350 -13.10 -17.96 4.85
CA LEU A 350 -12.05 -17.10 5.40
C LEU A 350 -12.63 -15.98 6.27
N ASN A 351 -12.08 -15.85 7.46
CA ASN A 351 -12.43 -14.80 8.41
C ASN A 351 -11.41 -13.66 8.31
N GLY A 352 -11.90 -12.41 8.40
CA GLY A 352 -11.05 -11.22 8.31
C GLY A 352 -11.44 -10.29 7.18
N LYS A 353 -11.77 -9.06 7.58
CA LYS A 353 -12.16 -7.94 6.71
C LYS A 353 -11.25 -7.79 5.48
N GLY A 354 -9.94 -7.69 5.68
CA GLY A 354 -8.97 -7.53 4.59
C GLY A 354 -8.88 -8.72 3.63
N LEU A 355 -9.06 -9.96 4.12
CA LEU A 355 -9.05 -11.16 3.26
C LEU A 355 -10.29 -11.19 2.37
N LYS A 356 -11.47 -10.95 2.96
CA LYS A 356 -12.74 -10.85 2.22
C LYS A 356 -12.64 -9.81 1.09
N THR A 357 -12.11 -8.63 1.39
CA THR A 357 -11.90 -7.58 0.37
C THR A 357 -10.94 -8.03 -0.72
N ALA A 358 -9.80 -8.61 -0.36
CA ALA A 358 -8.78 -9.01 -1.34
C ALA A 358 -9.27 -10.12 -2.27
N TYR A 359 -9.96 -11.12 -1.73
CA TYR A 359 -10.56 -12.20 -2.52
C TYR A 359 -11.70 -11.72 -3.41
N MET A 360 -12.56 -10.81 -2.92
CA MET A 360 -13.60 -10.21 -3.74
C MET A 360 -13.00 -9.37 -4.88
N SER A 361 -11.98 -8.56 -4.58
CA SER A 361 -11.25 -7.79 -5.60
C SER A 361 -10.58 -8.70 -6.64
N LEU A 362 -10.03 -9.84 -6.21
CA LEU A 362 -9.43 -10.84 -7.10
C LEU A 362 -10.49 -11.46 -8.03
N LEU A 363 -11.67 -11.79 -7.50
CA LEU A 363 -12.81 -12.29 -8.28
C LEU A 363 -13.26 -11.27 -9.34
N LEU A 364 -13.43 -10.00 -8.96
CA LEU A 364 -13.80 -8.94 -9.89
C LEU A 364 -12.72 -8.74 -10.96
N SER A 365 -11.44 -8.78 -10.57
CA SER A 365 -10.32 -8.67 -11.52
C SER A 365 -10.30 -9.82 -12.53
N LEU A 366 -10.60 -11.06 -12.10
CA LEU A 366 -10.74 -12.19 -13.00
C LEU A 366 -11.93 -12.00 -13.95
N ILE A 367 -13.10 -11.58 -13.44
CA ILE A 367 -14.28 -11.31 -14.27
C ILE A 367 -13.96 -10.24 -15.31
N GLU A 368 -13.33 -9.14 -14.91
CA GLU A 368 -12.94 -8.06 -15.80
C GLU A 368 -11.91 -8.52 -16.84
N THR A 369 -10.95 -9.35 -16.43
CA THR A 369 -9.97 -9.95 -17.33
C THR A 369 -10.67 -10.78 -18.42
N LEU A 370 -11.68 -11.57 -18.06
CA LEU A 370 -12.43 -12.43 -18.99
C LEU A 370 -13.42 -11.68 -19.90
N ARG A 371 -13.66 -10.39 -19.68
CA ARG A 371 -14.44 -9.54 -20.60
C ARG A 371 -13.67 -9.16 -21.87
N ARG A 372 -12.34 -9.29 -21.86
CA ARG A 372 -11.51 -8.99 -23.03
C ARG A 372 -11.83 -9.92 -24.20
N PRO A 373 -11.58 -9.49 -25.46
CA PRO A 373 -11.72 -10.35 -26.62
C PRO A 373 -10.85 -11.62 -26.53
N PRO A 374 -11.34 -12.81 -26.94
CA PRO A 374 -10.58 -14.07 -26.83
C PRO A 374 -9.20 -14.06 -27.49
N LEU A 375 -9.06 -13.37 -28.63
CA LEU A 375 -7.77 -13.23 -29.33
C LEU A 375 -6.75 -12.36 -28.60
N SER A 376 -7.18 -11.54 -27.65
CA SER A 376 -6.28 -10.67 -26.89
C SER A 376 -5.48 -11.40 -25.81
N PHE A 377 -5.83 -12.66 -25.52
CA PHE A 377 -5.16 -13.44 -24.48
C PHE A 377 -3.93 -14.18 -25.03
N SER A 378 -2.88 -14.22 -24.22
CA SER A 378 -1.77 -15.16 -24.35
C SER A 378 -2.06 -16.47 -23.60
N ASP A 379 -1.33 -17.55 -23.92
CA ASP A 379 -1.39 -18.81 -23.18
C ASP A 379 -1.05 -18.62 -21.69
N ILE A 380 -0.09 -17.72 -21.41
CA ILE A 380 0.33 -17.37 -20.05
C ILE A 380 -0.81 -16.68 -19.29
N GLU A 381 -1.54 -15.75 -19.92
CA GLU A 381 -2.69 -15.09 -19.29
C GLU A 381 -3.84 -16.08 -19.01
N LEU A 382 -4.14 -16.98 -19.94
CA LEU A 382 -5.16 -18.03 -19.72
C LEU A 382 -4.76 -18.98 -18.60
N SER A 383 -3.48 -19.37 -18.53
CA SER A 383 -2.96 -20.18 -17.43
C SER A 383 -3.08 -19.46 -16.08
N LYS A 384 -2.78 -18.15 -16.03
CA LYS A 384 -2.95 -17.32 -14.82
C LYS A 384 -4.41 -17.16 -14.43
N ALA A 385 -5.31 -17.01 -15.39
CA ALA A 385 -6.75 -16.96 -15.13
C ALA A 385 -7.24 -18.28 -14.51
N ASN A 386 -6.77 -19.42 -15.04
CA ASN A 386 -7.08 -20.75 -14.50
C ASN A 386 -6.54 -20.94 -13.07
N SER A 387 -5.31 -20.51 -12.79
CA SER A 387 -4.77 -20.57 -11.42
C SER A 387 -5.56 -19.70 -10.45
N THR A 388 -5.96 -18.50 -10.90
CA THR A 388 -6.75 -17.56 -10.10
C THR A 388 -8.14 -18.13 -9.80
N LEU A 389 -8.80 -18.71 -10.80
CA LEU A 389 -10.09 -19.36 -10.66
C LEU A 389 -10.03 -20.51 -9.64
N ARG A 390 -8.97 -21.33 -9.70
CA ARG A 390 -8.74 -22.42 -8.74
C ARG A 390 -8.56 -21.87 -7.32
N GLU A 391 -7.72 -20.84 -7.15
CA GLU A 391 -7.51 -20.18 -5.85
C GLU A 391 -8.81 -19.63 -5.25
N LEU A 392 -9.66 -19.01 -6.07
CA LEU A 392 -10.98 -18.51 -5.63
C LEU A 392 -11.92 -19.66 -5.25
N THR A 393 -11.89 -20.76 -5.99
CA THR A 393 -12.70 -21.95 -5.71
C THR A 393 -12.26 -22.63 -4.40
N GLU A 394 -10.96 -22.74 -4.17
CA GLU A 394 -10.38 -23.26 -2.92
C GLU A 394 -10.72 -22.39 -1.70
N ALA A 395 -10.86 -21.08 -1.89
CA ALA A 395 -11.35 -20.16 -0.86
C ALA A 395 -12.85 -20.30 -0.56
N GLY A 396 -13.57 -21.08 -1.38
CA GLY A 396 -14.98 -21.43 -1.17
C GLY A 396 -15.99 -20.68 -2.04
N PHE A 397 -15.54 -19.97 -3.07
CA PHE A 397 -16.47 -19.40 -4.06
C PHE A 397 -17.02 -20.48 -4.99
N LYS A 398 -18.33 -20.44 -5.27
CA LYS A 398 -18.99 -21.28 -6.26
C LYS A 398 -18.91 -20.64 -7.65
N LEU A 399 -17.97 -21.08 -8.47
CA LEU A 399 -17.57 -20.43 -9.72
C LEU A 399 -17.71 -21.31 -10.97
N ASP A 400 -18.60 -22.31 -10.96
CA ASP A 400 -18.80 -23.23 -12.10
C ASP A 400 -19.16 -22.50 -13.40
N TRP A 401 -19.96 -21.45 -13.30
CA TRP A 401 -20.32 -20.60 -14.43
C TRP A 401 -19.11 -19.87 -15.02
N LEU A 402 -18.20 -19.39 -14.16
CA LEU A 402 -17.00 -18.67 -14.56
C LEU A 402 -15.96 -19.64 -15.14
N LYS A 403 -15.87 -20.86 -14.59
CA LYS A 403 -15.09 -21.96 -15.15
C LYS A 403 -15.52 -22.27 -16.58
N LYS A 404 -16.82 -22.49 -16.80
CA LYS A 404 -17.37 -22.75 -18.13
C LYS A 404 -17.07 -21.60 -19.11
N LYS A 405 -17.13 -20.35 -18.65
CA LYS A 405 -16.79 -19.17 -19.45
C LYS A 405 -15.32 -19.10 -19.81
N LEU A 406 -14.42 -19.44 -18.90
CA LEU A 406 -12.97 -19.49 -19.18
C LEU A 406 -12.63 -20.56 -20.22
N GLU A 407 -13.25 -21.74 -20.13
CA GLU A 407 -13.11 -22.79 -21.16
C GLU A 407 -13.62 -22.33 -22.53
N GLU A 408 -14.77 -21.63 -22.55
CA GLU A 408 -15.33 -21.05 -23.78
C GLU A 408 -14.38 -20.02 -24.43
N VAL A 409 -13.76 -19.14 -23.63
CA VAL A 409 -12.77 -18.15 -24.09
C VAL A 409 -11.52 -18.84 -24.65
N SER A 410 -11.02 -19.86 -23.95
CA SER A 410 -9.84 -20.64 -24.38
C SER A 410 -10.10 -21.32 -25.73
N LEU A 411 -11.26 -21.96 -25.89
CA LEU A 411 -11.66 -22.62 -27.12
C LEU A 411 -11.82 -21.61 -28.28
N LYS A 412 -12.51 -20.49 -28.04
CA LYS A 412 -12.69 -19.43 -29.04
C LYS A 412 -11.36 -18.85 -29.52
N ARG A 413 -10.39 -18.65 -28.62
CA ARG A 413 -9.04 -18.21 -28.99
C ARG A 413 -8.36 -19.22 -29.90
N LYS A 414 -8.40 -20.51 -29.55
CA LYS A 414 -7.75 -21.57 -30.34
C LYS A 414 -8.29 -21.60 -31.77
N ASN A 415 -9.60 -21.57 -31.93
CA ASN A 415 -10.25 -21.58 -33.24
C ASN A 415 -9.88 -20.34 -34.07
N ALA A 416 -9.90 -19.15 -33.45
CA ALA A 416 -9.59 -17.91 -34.15
C ALA A 416 -8.13 -17.80 -34.61
N VAL A 417 -7.18 -18.41 -33.88
CA VAL A 417 -5.77 -18.51 -34.30
C VAL A 417 -5.62 -19.42 -35.53
N ASP A 418 -6.34 -20.55 -35.54
CA ASP A 418 -6.34 -21.47 -36.67
C ASP A 418 -6.94 -20.82 -37.93
N ASP A 419 -8.09 -20.16 -37.80
CA ASP A 419 -8.72 -19.43 -38.90
C ASP A 419 -7.82 -18.31 -39.43
N GLY A 420 -7.15 -17.56 -38.54
CA GLY A 420 -6.18 -16.53 -38.93
C GLY A 420 -4.98 -17.07 -39.70
N SER A 421 -4.52 -18.29 -39.36
CA SER A 421 -3.46 -18.97 -40.11
C SER A 421 -3.90 -19.33 -41.53
N ARG A 422 -5.13 -19.83 -41.68
CA ARG A 422 -5.73 -20.16 -42.98
C ARG A 422 -5.91 -18.92 -43.85
N VAL A 423 -6.35 -17.79 -43.28
CA VAL A 423 -6.49 -16.51 -44.00
C VAL A 423 -5.14 -16.05 -44.57
N LYS A 424 -4.08 -16.02 -43.74
CA LYS A 424 -2.73 -15.63 -44.21
C LYS A 424 -2.23 -16.52 -45.35
N GLN A 425 -2.51 -17.82 -45.29
CA GLN A 425 -2.13 -18.74 -46.36
C GLN A 425 -2.86 -18.42 -47.67
N VAL A 426 -4.15 -18.07 -47.61
CA VAL A 426 -4.94 -17.66 -48.78
C VAL A 426 -4.45 -16.31 -49.31
N GLU A 427 -4.14 -15.35 -48.45
CA GLU A 427 -3.59 -14.04 -48.84
C GLU A 427 -2.27 -14.19 -49.61
N GLU A 428 -1.37 -15.06 -49.16
CA GLU A 428 -0.10 -15.31 -49.86
C GLU A 428 -0.33 -15.98 -51.22
N ARG A 429 -1.26 -16.94 -51.31
CA ARG A 429 -1.65 -17.55 -52.60
C ARG A 429 -2.22 -16.52 -53.56
N ILE A 430 -3.05 -15.58 -53.09
CA ILE A 430 -3.58 -14.48 -53.91
C ILE A 430 -2.44 -13.59 -54.40
N LYS A 431 -1.45 -13.29 -53.55
CA LYS A 431 -0.28 -12.48 -53.92
C LYS A 431 0.54 -13.16 -55.02
N ILE A 432 0.80 -14.46 -54.90
CA ILE A 432 1.50 -15.26 -55.92
C ILE A 432 0.72 -15.24 -57.24
N LEU A 433 -0.59 -15.54 -57.20
CA LEU A 433 -1.43 -15.58 -58.40
C LEU A 433 -1.50 -14.22 -59.12
N LYS A 434 -1.47 -13.11 -58.38
CA LYS A 434 -1.40 -11.76 -58.98
C LYS A 434 -0.11 -11.54 -59.77
N VAL A 435 1.03 -12.00 -59.27
CA VAL A 435 2.32 -11.90 -59.97
C VAL A 435 2.27 -12.73 -61.25
N THR A 436 1.85 -13.99 -61.16
CA THR A 436 1.73 -14.89 -62.33
C THR A 436 0.77 -14.33 -63.39
N LEU A 437 -0.34 -13.68 -62.97
CA LEU A 437 -1.26 -13.03 -63.89
C LEU A 437 -0.63 -11.83 -64.62
N SER A 438 0.26 -11.08 -63.97
CA SER A 438 1.00 -10.00 -64.62
C SER A 438 1.97 -10.57 -65.66
N ASP A 439 2.74 -11.61 -65.31
CA ASP A 439 3.70 -12.25 -66.22
C ASP A 439 3.01 -12.79 -67.48
N LEU A 440 1.89 -13.52 -67.30
CA LEU A 440 1.10 -14.04 -68.42
C LEU A 440 0.46 -12.94 -69.26
N LYS A 441 0.14 -11.78 -68.67
CA LYS A 441 -0.39 -10.63 -69.39
C LYS A 441 0.68 -9.97 -70.26
N ASP A 442 1.91 -9.89 -69.75
CA ASP A 442 3.06 -9.38 -70.50
C ASP A 442 3.41 -10.33 -71.65
N GLU A 443 3.39 -11.65 -71.41
CA GLU A 443 3.61 -12.67 -72.44
C GLU A 443 2.52 -12.64 -73.52
N LEU A 444 1.26 -12.45 -73.13
CA LEU A 444 0.15 -12.27 -74.08
C LEU A 444 0.34 -11.00 -74.93
N GLN A 445 0.82 -9.90 -74.36
CA GLN A 445 1.10 -8.68 -75.12
C GLN A 445 2.26 -8.90 -76.10
N PHE A 446 3.33 -9.55 -75.65
CA PHE A 446 4.46 -9.91 -76.50
C PHE A 446 4.03 -10.73 -77.73
N GLU A 447 3.25 -11.80 -77.53
CA GLU A 447 2.77 -12.63 -78.64
C GLU A 447 1.79 -11.89 -79.56
N LYS A 448 0.96 -10.97 -79.02
CA LYS A 448 0.13 -10.08 -79.85
C LYS A 448 0.97 -9.18 -80.75
N THR A 449 2.03 -8.56 -80.22
CA THR A 449 2.94 -7.72 -81.00
C THR A 449 3.66 -8.54 -82.07
N ARG A 450 4.10 -9.75 -81.72
CA ARG A 450 4.76 -10.68 -82.65
C ARG A 450 3.85 -11.11 -83.81
N SER A 451 2.62 -11.50 -83.51
CA SER A 451 1.63 -11.88 -84.53
C SER A 451 1.28 -10.71 -85.44
N ALA A 452 1.18 -9.48 -84.91
CA ALA A 452 0.94 -8.29 -85.71
C ALA A 452 2.10 -7.98 -86.67
N ALA A 453 3.35 -8.16 -86.24
CA ALA A 453 4.52 -7.99 -87.09
C ALA A 453 4.60 -9.04 -88.22
N ALA A 454 4.22 -10.29 -87.95
CA ALA A 454 4.20 -11.35 -88.96
C ALA A 454 3.12 -11.17 -90.05
N ASN A 455 2.08 -10.37 -89.76
CA ASN A 455 0.99 -10.07 -90.69
C ASN A 455 1.17 -8.73 -91.45
N GLN A 456 2.30 -8.04 -91.29
CA GLN A 456 2.57 -6.85 -92.11
C GLN A 456 2.84 -7.26 -93.58
N PRO A 457 2.21 -6.61 -94.57
CA PRO A 457 2.52 -6.87 -95.98
C PRO A 457 3.99 -6.53 -96.25
N LEU A 458 4.67 -7.39 -96.99
CA LEU A 458 6.03 -7.11 -97.48
C LEU A 458 5.99 -5.85 -98.36
N SER A 459 6.94 -4.94 -98.14
CA SER A 459 7.01 -3.72 -98.95
C SER A 459 7.54 -4.03 -100.34
N PHE A 460 7.33 -3.13 -101.29
CA PHE A 460 7.81 -3.31 -102.66
C PHE A 460 9.33 -3.52 -102.73
N ASP A 461 10.09 -2.83 -101.86
CA ASP A 461 11.56 -2.93 -101.75
C ASP A 461 12.03 -4.22 -101.04
N ASP A 462 11.13 -4.94 -100.34
CA ASP A 462 11.44 -6.25 -99.75
C ASP A 462 11.20 -7.41 -100.75
N ILE A 463 10.49 -7.15 -101.84
CA ILE A 463 10.08 -8.14 -102.86
C ILE A 463 10.94 -8.06 -104.12
N VAL A 464 11.44 -6.87 -104.47
CA VAL A 464 12.26 -6.58 -105.67
C VAL A 464 13.70 -6.34 -105.26
#